data_AF-A0A3S0HKR0-F1
#
_entry.id   AF-A0A3S0HKR0-F1
#
_cell.length_a   1.000
_cell.length_b   1.000
_cell.length_c   1.000
_cell.angle_alpha   90.00
_cell.angle_beta   90.00
_cell.angle_gamma   90.00
#
_symmetry.space_group_name_H-M   'P 1'
#
loop_
_entity.id
_entity.type
_entity.pdbx_description
1 polymer ?
#
loop_
_entity_poly.entity_id
_entity_poly.type
_entity_poly.pdbx_seq_one_letter_code
_entity_poly.pdbx_strand_id
1 'polypeptide(L)'
;MKPFGIGSNKALLCFIIDTVLVYITVIACVLLSGSMDIQNVLEIAIPLVSIGIILPWVYLLVIRYTTFNNYYKAAICLSISGVYFYIFNSIVDMIIDKKDFSMPVVNLAVWNNTYINGNVGLIIFVSTILLGVAFTIAGVIYSQKKNVVDSSYES
;
A
#
# COMPACT_ATOMS: atom_id res chain seq x y z
N MET A 1 -3.72 11.56 25.47
CA MET A 1 -3.04 12.42 24.47
C MET A 1 -1.58 12.00 24.36
N LYS A 2 -1.10 11.52 23.21
CA LYS A 2 0.34 11.25 23.01
C LYS A 2 1.02 12.59 22.67
N PRO A 3 2.17 12.93 23.27
CA PRO A 3 2.73 14.27 23.17
C PRO A 3 3.18 14.57 21.74
N PHE A 4 2.72 15.72 21.23
CA PHE A 4 3.15 16.34 19.98
C PHE A 4 4.53 16.97 20.19
N GLY A 5 5.56 16.13 20.32
CA GLY A 5 6.95 16.55 20.41
C GLY A 5 7.67 16.29 19.09
N ILE A 6 8.67 17.12 18.76
CA ILE A 6 9.50 17.03 17.54
C ILE A 6 10.15 15.63 17.35
N GLY A 7 10.24 14.80 18.41
CA GLY A 7 10.60 13.37 18.31
C GLY A 7 9.56 12.46 17.62
N SER A 8 8.29 12.87 17.57
CA SER A 8 7.18 12.18 16.90
C SER A 8 7.28 12.22 15.38
N ASN A 9 7.94 13.24 14.82
CA ASN A 9 8.04 13.44 13.37
C ASN A 9 9.33 12.87 12.75
N LYS A 10 10.22 12.25 13.56
CA LYS A 10 11.48 11.67 13.05
C LYS A 10 11.26 10.65 11.94
N ALA A 11 10.27 9.78 12.04
CA ALA A 11 10.00 8.83 10.96
C ALA A 11 9.35 9.50 9.75
N LEU A 12 8.52 10.52 9.93
CA LEU A 12 7.95 11.24 8.79
C LEU A 12 9.04 12.02 8.05
N LEU A 13 9.98 12.65 8.76
CA LEU A 13 11.16 13.28 8.16
C LEU A 13 12.06 12.26 7.46
N CYS A 14 12.36 11.13 8.10
CA CYS A 14 13.10 10.03 7.47
C CYS A 14 12.43 9.59 6.19
N PHE A 15 11.11 9.39 6.23
CA PHE A 15 10.34 8.91 5.08
C PHE A 15 10.28 9.92 3.93
N ILE A 16 10.22 11.23 4.26
CA ILE A 16 10.33 12.30 3.25
C ILE A 16 11.72 12.25 2.61
N ILE A 17 12.79 12.15 3.40
CA ILE A 17 14.16 12.08 2.89
C ILE A 17 14.32 10.84 2.01
N ASP A 18 13.87 9.68 2.46
CA ASP A 18 13.91 8.43 1.69
C ASP A 18 13.11 8.55 0.38
N THR A 19 11.93 9.17 0.42
CA THR A 19 11.13 9.44 -0.78
C THR A 19 11.90 10.32 -1.77
N VAL A 20 12.50 11.43 -1.31
CA VAL A 20 13.32 12.33 -2.14
C VAL A 20 14.52 11.58 -2.72
N LEU A 21 15.19 10.75 -1.93
CA LEU A 21 16.31 9.93 -2.40
C LEU A 21 15.87 8.95 -3.49
N VAL A 22 14.72 8.27 -3.35
CA VAL A 22 14.18 7.37 -4.38
C VAL A 22 13.94 8.13 -5.69
N TYR A 23 13.35 9.33 -5.65
CA TYR A 23 13.18 10.15 -6.86
C TYR A 23 14.53 10.51 -7.50
N ILE A 24 15.50 10.95 -6.70
CA ILE A 24 16.85 11.28 -7.22
C ILE A 24 17.50 10.05 -7.85
N THR A 25 17.42 8.88 -7.20
CA THR A 25 17.98 7.64 -7.72
C THR A 25 17.33 7.25 -9.04
N VAL A 26 16.01 7.32 -9.16
CA VAL A 26 15.32 6.95 -10.41
C VAL A 26 15.66 7.94 -11.53
N ILE A 27 15.67 9.24 -11.25
CA ILE A 27 16.08 10.26 -12.23
C ILE A 27 17.53 10.00 -12.67
N ALA A 28 18.45 9.77 -11.73
CA ALA A 28 19.84 9.46 -12.04
C ALA A 28 19.98 8.19 -12.89
N CYS A 29 19.24 7.12 -12.57
CA CYS A 29 19.23 5.89 -13.37
C CYS A 29 18.79 6.14 -14.80
N VAL A 30 17.72 6.91 -15.02
CA VAL A 30 17.23 7.20 -16.38
C VAL A 30 18.23 8.06 -17.16
N LEU A 31 18.82 9.07 -16.52
CA LEU A 31 19.84 9.93 -17.15
C LEU A 31 21.11 9.15 -17.52
N LEU A 32 21.55 8.23 -16.66
CA LEU A 32 22.74 7.40 -16.90
C LEU A 32 22.51 6.28 -17.91
N SER A 33 21.26 5.82 -18.08
CA SER A 33 20.92 4.76 -19.04
C SER A 33 21.01 5.20 -20.51
N GLY A 34 21.38 6.47 -20.79
CA GLY A 34 21.53 6.99 -22.14
C GLY A 34 20.21 7.27 -22.86
N SER A 35 19.07 6.96 -22.23
CA SER A 35 17.72 7.37 -22.65
C SER A 35 17.49 8.84 -22.32
N MET A 36 18.29 9.73 -22.94
CA MET A 36 18.34 11.19 -22.76
C MET A 36 17.06 11.90 -23.25
N ASP A 37 15.90 11.47 -22.77
CA ASP A 37 14.66 12.19 -22.98
C ASP A 37 14.05 12.57 -21.63
N ILE A 38 14.14 13.86 -21.30
CA ILE A 38 13.50 14.45 -20.12
C ILE A 38 11.99 14.17 -20.15
N GLN A 39 11.41 13.99 -21.33
CA GLN A 39 10.00 13.61 -21.49
C GLN A 39 9.71 12.25 -20.86
N ASN A 40 10.57 11.23 -21.07
CA ASN A 40 10.38 9.90 -20.46
C ASN A 40 10.47 9.95 -18.93
N VAL A 41 11.31 10.83 -18.38
CA VAL A 41 11.41 11.04 -16.93
C VAL A 41 10.09 11.60 -16.39
N LEU A 42 9.56 12.64 -17.03
CA LEU A 42 8.35 13.33 -16.58
C LEU A 42 7.09 12.49 -16.79
N GLU A 43 7.00 11.77 -17.90
CA GLU A 43 5.79 11.07 -18.30
C GLU A 43 5.67 9.63 -17.79
N ILE A 44 6.81 8.97 -17.51
CA ILE A 44 6.82 7.56 -17.12
C ILE A 44 7.45 7.41 -15.74
N ALA A 45 8.71 7.83 -15.57
CA ALA A 45 9.46 7.52 -14.35
C ALA A 45 8.85 8.17 -13.10
N ILE A 46 8.52 9.46 -13.15
CA ILE A 46 7.94 10.19 -12.01
C ILE A 46 6.56 9.61 -11.62
N PRO A 47 5.60 9.43 -12.54
CA PRO A 47 4.31 8.80 -12.20
C PRO A 47 4.46 7.37 -11.65
N LEU A 48 5.39 6.58 -12.21
CA LEU A 48 5.62 5.20 -11.77
C LEU A 48 6.19 5.13 -10.34
N VAL A 49 7.13 6.02 -10.02
CA VAL A 49 7.66 6.16 -8.66
C VAL A 49 6.56 6.67 -7.72
N SER A 50 5.75 7.63 -8.17
CA SER A 50 4.64 8.19 -7.37
C SER A 50 3.68 7.09 -6.93
N ILE A 51 3.22 6.24 -7.87
CA ILE A 51 2.33 5.13 -7.52
C ILE A 51 3.02 4.12 -6.60
N GLY A 52 4.32 3.83 -6.84
CA GLY A 52 5.11 2.91 -6.03
C GLY A 52 5.23 3.30 -4.55
N ILE A 53 5.37 4.60 -4.26
CA ILE A 53 5.58 5.09 -2.89
C ILE A 53 4.25 5.33 -2.15
N ILE A 54 3.10 5.41 -2.84
CA ILE A 54 1.78 5.59 -2.21
C ILE A 54 1.52 4.53 -1.13
N LEU A 55 1.77 3.26 -1.41
CA LEU A 55 1.49 2.17 -0.47
C LEU A 55 2.34 2.28 0.82
N PRO A 56 3.67 2.45 0.75
CA PRO A 56 4.50 2.78 1.91
C PRO A 56 4.03 3.99 2.72
N TRP A 57 3.62 5.09 2.06
CA TRP A 57 3.08 6.28 2.74
C TRP A 57 1.82 5.95 3.52
N VAL A 58 0.90 5.20 2.91
CA VAL A 58 -0.33 4.75 3.58
C VAL A 58 0.00 3.93 4.82
N TYR A 59 0.93 2.97 4.74
CA TYR A 59 1.32 2.18 5.91
C TYR A 59 1.90 3.03 7.04
N LEU A 60 2.76 3.99 6.73
CA LEU A 60 3.33 4.89 7.72
C LEU A 60 2.23 5.67 8.45
N LEU A 61 1.27 6.22 7.71
CA LEU A 61 0.13 6.95 8.27
C LEU A 61 -0.74 6.03 9.15
N VAL A 62 -1.11 4.86 8.63
CA VAL A 62 -1.99 3.92 9.35
C VAL A 62 -1.33 3.40 10.64
N ILE A 63 -0.07 3.00 10.57
CA ILE A 63 0.62 2.37 11.70
C ILE A 63 0.96 3.41 12.77
N ARG A 64 1.53 4.55 12.38
CA ARG A 64 2.11 5.52 13.32
C ARG A 64 1.12 6.60 13.78
N TYR A 65 0.23 7.05 12.91
CA TYR A 65 -0.59 8.24 13.16
C TYR A 65 -2.03 7.92 13.57
N THR A 66 -2.53 6.72 13.30
CA THR A 66 -3.87 6.31 13.77
C THR A 66 -3.86 5.78 15.20
N THR A 67 -4.93 6.05 15.94
CA THR A 67 -5.12 5.64 17.35
C THR A 67 -5.75 4.26 17.51
N PHE A 68 -6.10 3.58 16.41
CA PHE A 68 -6.71 2.26 16.44
C PHE A 68 -5.81 1.19 17.06
N ASN A 69 -6.44 0.10 17.52
CA ASN A 69 -5.74 -1.11 17.96
C ASN A 69 -4.94 -1.73 16.79
N ASN A 70 -3.87 -2.45 17.11
CA ASN A 70 -2.97 -3.09 16.14
C ASN A 70 -3.72 -4.04 15.18
N TYR A 71 -4.76 -4.72 15.65
CA TYR A 71 -5.61 -5.57 14.80
C TYR A 71 -6.32 -4.79 13.69
N TYR A 72 -6.92 -3.64 14.02
CA TYR A 72 -7.58 -2.79 13.03
C TYR A 72 -6.58 -2.15 12.07
N LYS A 73 -5.39 -1.77 12.56
CA LYS A 73 -4.31 -1.28 11.70
C LYS A 73 -3.89 -2.33 10.68
N ALA A 74 -3.72 -3.59 11.11
CA ALA A 74 -3.39 -4.70 10.21
C ALA A 74 -4.51 -4.93 9.17
N ALA A 75 -5.78 -4.91 9.59
CA ALA A 75 -6.91 -5.07 8.68
C ALA A 75 -6.97 -3.99 7.60
N ILE A 76 -6.76 -2.71 7.98
CA ILE A 76 -6.72 -1.59 7.05
C ILE A 76 -5.54 -1.73 6.08
N CYS A 77 -4.34 -2.00 6.60
CA CYS A 77 -3.16 -2.16 5.76
C CYS A 77 -3.39 -3.27 4.72
N LEU A 78 -3.83 -4.46 5.14
CA LEU A 78 -4.07 -5.60 4.24
C LEU A 78 -5.12 -5.30 3.18
N SER A 79 -6.23 -4.67 3.57
CA SER A 79 -7.30 -4.34 2.62
C SER A 79 -6.79 -3.38 1.55
N ILE A 80 -5.99 -2.38 1.94
CA ILE A 80 -5.38 -1.44 1.00
C ILE A 80 -4.32 -2.12 0.13
N SER A 81 -3.50 -3.01 0.69
CA SER A 81 -2.54 -3.81 -0.09
C SER A 81 -3.24 -4.60 -1.18
N GLY A 82 -4.34 -5.27 -0.85
CA GLY A 82 -5.10 -6.07 -1.80
C GLY A 82 -5.59 -5.26 -2.97
N VAL A 83 -6.25 -4.13 -2.69
CA VAL A 83 -6.73 -3.21 -3.74
C VAL A 83 -5.56 -2.70 -4.57
N TYR A 84 -4.49 -2.26 -3.91
CA TYR A 84 -3.30 -1.73 -4.58
C TYR A 84 -2.71 -2.75 -5.55
N PHE A 85 -2.40 -3.97 -5.10
CA PHE A 85 -1.81 -5.00 -5.96
C PHE A 85 -2.73 -5.43 -7.09
N TYR A 86 -4.05 -5.39 -6.89
CA TYR A 86 -5.02 -5.73 -7.93
C TYR A 86 -4.99 -4.75 -9.09
N ILE A 87 -4.95 -3.44 -8.80
CA ILE A 87 -4.98 -2.39 -9.83
C ILE A 87 -3.58 -1.93 -10.29
N PHE A 88 -2.52 -2.30 -9.57
CA PHE A 88 -1.17 -1.80 -9.83
C PHE A 88 -0.73 -2.05 -11.27
N ASN A 89 -0.88 -3.28 -11.76
CA ASN A 89 -0.50 -3.62 -13.14
C ASN A 89 -1.29 -2.79 -14.17
N SER A 90 -2.60 -2.60 -13.97
CA SER A 90 -3.42 -1.75 -14.85
C SER A 90 -2.93 -0.29 -14.88
N ILE A 91 -2.49 0.24 -13.74
CA ILE A 91 -1.92 1.60 -13.66
C ILE A 91 -0.56 1.66 -14.35
N VAL A 92 0.28 0.63 -14.17
CA VAL A 92 1.59 0.53 -14.84
C VAL A 92 1.41 0.49 -16.36
N ASP A 93 0.49 -0.33 -16.86
CA ASP A 93 0.16 -0.42 -18.29
C ASP A 93 -0.37 0.93 -18.83
N MET A 94 -1.19 1.65 -18.04
CA MET A 94 -1.67 2.98 -18.41
C MET A 94 -0.52 4.00 -18.53
N ILE A 95 0.47 3.94 -17.63
CA ILE A 95 1.61 4.88 -17.61
C ILE A 95 2.61 4.55 -18.73
N ILE A 96 2.97 3.27 -18.88
CA ILE A 96 4.02 2.81 -19.81
C ILE A 96 3.47 2.72 -21.24
N ASP A 97 2.37 2.01 -21.43
CA ASP A 97 1.83 1.75 -22.77
C ASP A 97 0.85 2.82 -23.26
N LYS A 98 0.57 3.84 -22.43
CA LYS A 98 -0.40 4.93 -22.72
C LYS A 98 -1.79 4.42 -23.10
N LYS A 99 -2.16 3.24 -22.59
CA LYS A 99 -3.48 2.63 -22.79
C LYS A 99 -4.48 3.23 -21.81
N ASP A 100 -5.76 3.21 -22.16
CA ASP A 100 -6.81 3.53 -21.20
C ASP A 100 -6.79 2.55 -20.02
N PHE A 101 -7.17 3.04 -18.84
CA PHE A 101 -7.29 2.19 -17.66
C PHE A 101 -8.32 1.08 -17.93
N SER A 102 -7.84 -0.16 -17.91
CA SER A 102 -8.69 -1.35 -17.98
C SER A 102 -8.52 -2.17 -16.72
N MET A 103 -9.65 -2.69 -16.22
CA MET A 103 -9.59 -3.70 -15.16
C MET A 103 -8.83 -4.95 -15.65
N PRO A 104 -8.12 -5.65 -14.76
CA PRO A 104 -7.44 -6.88 -15.11
C PRO A 104 -8.44 -7.91 -15.66
N VAL A 105 -8.09 -8.53 -16.78
CA VAL A 105 -8.87 -9.64 -17.32
C VAL A 105 -8.70 -10.87 -16.43
N VAL A 106 -9.82 -11.45 -15.99
CA VAL A 106 -9.83 -12.60 -15.08
C VAL A 106 -10.55 -13.76 -15.72
N ASN A 107 -9.90 -14.93 -15.72
CA ASN A 107 -10.53 -16.20 -15.98
C ASN A 107 -9.82 -17.30 -15.18
N LEU A 108 -10.36 -17.66 -14.02
CA LEU A 108 -9.73 -18.61 -13.09
C LEU A 108 -9.63 -20.04 -13.63
N ALA A 109 -10.30 -20.36 -14.75
CA ALA A 109 -10.17 -21.64 -15.44
C ALA A 109 -8.98 -21.68 -16.41
N VAL A 110 -8.44 -20.52 -16.81
CA VAL A 110 -7.39 -20.41 -17.84
C VAL A 110 -6.17 -19.68 -17.26
N TRP A 111 -5.02 -20.37 -17.24
CA TRP A 111 -3.78 -19.87 -16.64
C TRP A 111 -2.68 -19.72 -17.70
N ASN A 112 -2.86 -18.75 -18.60
CA ASN A 112 -1.88 -18.38 -19.62
C ASN A 112 -1.41 -16.92 -19.41
N ASN A 113 -0.48 -16.46 -20.24
CA ASN A 113 0.10 -15.11 -20.12
C ASN A 113 -0.94 -13.97 -20.18
N THR A 114 -2.10 -14.19 -20.81
CA THR A 114 -3.17 -13.18 -20.87
C THR A 114 -3.90 -13.03 -19.54
N TYR A 115 -4.18 -14.14 -18.84
CA TYR A 115 -5.01 -14.13 -17.62
C TYR A 115 -4.21 -14.26 -16.33
N ILE A 116 -2.92 -14.65 -16.38
CA ILE A 116 -2.14 -14.97 -15.18
C ILE A 116 -2.05 -13.80 -14.19
N ASN A 117 -1.74 -12.59 -14.66
CA ASN A 117 -1.63 -11.42 -13.78
C ASN A 117 -2.98 -11.05 -13.15
N GLY A 118 -4.06 -11.12 -13.92
CA GLY A 118 -5.41 -10.84 -13.41
C GLY A 118 -5.89 -11.89 -12.41
N ASN A 119 -5.65 -13.17 -12.68
CA ASN A 119 -6.00 -14.27 -11.78
C ASN A 119 -5.21 -14.20 -10.47
N VAL A 120 -3.89 -14.03 -10.54
CA VAL A 120 -3.04 -13.88 -9.35
C VAL A 120 -3.44 -12.64 -8.55
N GLY A 121 -3.65 -11.51 -9.23
CA GLY A 121 -4.13 -10.28 -8.60
C GLY A 121 -5.45 -10.49 -7.86
N LEU A 122 -6.41 -11.19 -8.47
CA LEU A 122 -7.71 -11.46 -7.84
C LEU A 122 -7.56 -12.35 -6.61
N ILE A 123 -6.71 -13.39 -6.65
CA ILE A 123 -6.47 -14.26 -5.50
C ILE A 123 -5.82 -13.49 -4.35
N ILE A 124 -4.83 -12.64 -4.65
CA ILE A 124 -4.19 -11.77 -3.64
C ILE A 124 -5.23 -10.81 -3.05
N PHE A 125 -6.07 -10.19 -3.87
CA PHE A 125 -7.13 -9.31 -3.42
C PHE A 125 -8.12 -10.02 -2.48
N VAL A 126 -8.66 -11.17 -2.90
CA VAL A 126 -9.62 -11.92 -2.08
C VAL A 126 -8.98 -12.41 -0.78
N SER A 127 -7.78 -12.97 -0.84
CA SER A 127 -7.08 -13.47 0.35
C SER A 127 -6.77 -12.38 1.37
N THR A 128 -6.31 -11.20 0.91
CA THR A 128 -6.03 -10.06 1.79
C THR A 128 -7.29 -9.47 2.41
N ILE A 129 -8.42 -9.44 1.69
CA ILE A 129 -9.71 -9.05 2.25
C ILE A 129 -10.19 -10.05 3.31
N LEU A 130 -10.09 -11.36 3.04
CA LEU A 130 -10.46 -12.39 4.03
C LEU A 130 -9.61 -12.28 5.31
N LEU A 131 -8.30 -12.05 5.17
CA LEU A 131 -7.42 -11.80 6.30
C LEU A 131 -7.79 -10.50 7.03
N GLY A 132 -8.13 -9.43 6.30
CA GLY A 132 -8.59 -8.17 6.88
C GLY A 132 -9.86 -8.32 7.72
N VAL A 133 -10.82 -9.12 7.25
CA VAL A 133 -12.02 -9.47 8.01
C VAL A 133 -11.67 -10.27 9.26
N ALA A 134 -10.79 -11.27 9.14
CA ALA A 134 -10.34 -12.07 10.29
C ALA A 134 -9.66 -11.20 11.37
N PHE A 135 -8.81 -10.27 10.98
CA PHE A 135 -8.16 -9.33 11.92
C PHE A 135 -9.17 -8.36 12.55
N THR A 136 -10.18 -7.95 11.81
CA THR A 136 -11.27 -7.11 12.34
C THR A 136 -12.06 -7.86 13.41
N ILE A 137 -12.45 -9.11 13.15
CA ILE A 137 -13.14 -9.98 14.13
C ILE A 137 -12.27 -10.19 15.38
N ALA A 138 -10.98 -10.51 15.19
CA ALA A 138 -10.03 -10.65 16.30
C ALA A 138 -9.93 -9.35 17.12
N GLY A 139 -9.94 -8.20 16.47
CA GLY A 139 -9.96 -6.88 17.11
C GLY A 139 -11.19 -6.65 17.98
N VAL A 140 -12.38 -7.04 17.52
CA VAL A 140 -13.63 -6.96 18.29
C VAL A 140 -13.58 -7.85 19.53
N ILE A 141 -13.21 -9.13 19.35
CA ILE A 141 -13.11 -10.10 20.47
C ILE A 141 -12.12 -9.62 21.53
N TYR A 142 -10.95 -9.15 21.10
CA TYR A 142 -9.93 -8.61 22.00
C TYR A 142 -10.43 -7.39 22.79
N SER A 143 -11.14 -6.47 22.12
CA SER A 143 -11.68 -5.28 22.78
C SER A 143 -12.73 -5.63 23.83
N GLN A 144 -13.60 -6.61 23.55
CA GLN A 144 -14.61 -7.06 24.52
C GLN A 144 -13.97 -7.70 25.74
N LYS A 145 -13.00 -8.62 25.53
CA LYS A 145 -12.28 -9.27 26.63
C LYS A 145 -11.60 -8.24 27.55
N LYS A 146 -11.00 -7.20 26.97
CA LYS A 146 -10.37 -6.12 27.73
C LYS A 146 -11.39 -5.40 28.62
N ASN A 147 -12.55 -5.02 28.07
CA ASN A 147 -13.59 -4.31 28.83
C ASN A 147 -14.14 -5.14 30.01
N VAL A 148 -14.31 -6.46 29.83
CA VAL A 148 -14.77 -7.36 30.91
C VAL A 148 -13.75 -7.44 32.04
N VAL A 149 -12.46 -7.54 31.69
CA VAL A 149 -11.37 -7.59 32.68
C VAL A 149 -11.29 -6.28 33.47
N ASP A 150 -11.33 -5.13 32.80
CA ASP A 150 -11.26 -3.83 33.46
C ASP A 150 -12.45 -3.63 34.44
N SER A 151 -13.66 -4.09 34.10
CA SER A 151 -14.83 -4.05 34.99
C SER A 151 -14.72 -4.95 36.24
N SER A 152 -13.89 -6.01 36.20
CA SER A 152 -13.72 -6.92 37.34
C SER A 152 -12.71 -6.44 38.39
N TYR A 153 -11.91 -5.42 38.06
CA TYR A 153 -10.97 -4.79 38.99
C TYR A 153 -11.55 -3.55 39.69
N GLU A 154 -12.69 -3.03 39.21
CA GLU A 154 -13.40 -1.89 39.81
C GLU A 154 -14.45 -2.31 40.85
N SER A 155 -14.72 -3.62 40.98
CA SER A 155 -15.64 -4.24 41.97
C SER A 155 -14.90 -4.84 43.16
#